data_AF-A0A495ZK01-F1
#
_entry.id   AF-A0A495ZK01-F1
#
_cell.length_a   1.000
_cell.length_b   1.000
_cell.length_c   1.000
_cell.angle_alpha   90.00
_cell.angle_beta   90.00
_cell.angle_gamma   90.00
#
_symmetry.space_group_name_H-M   'P 1'
#
loop_
_entity.id
_entity.type
_entity.pdbx_description
1 polymer ?
#
loop_
_entity_poly.entity_id
_entity_poly.type
_entity_poly.pdbx_seq_one_letter_code
_entity_poly.pdbx_strand_id
1 'polypeptide(L)'
;MNEDQKYLFDLTGFLIVENALTPEEVAQCNAAIDHHIDGLRERENSLAGGSPALVGTANRMDMGGMLSWEKPWCEPFRNLLIHPQVKPCLEEILGKQYRLDHGPGLIAMEKGTEGGTLHGGGIERPNFSEAYFFKYGRIYTGLTVV
;
A
#
# COMPACT_ATOMS: atom_id res chain seq x y z
N MET A 1 17.54 -1.19 2.96
CA MET A 1 17.29 -2.32 3.90
C MET A 1 18.62 -2.79 4.45
N ASN A 2 18.68 -3.25 5.70
CA ASN A 2 19.82 -4.01 6.21
C ASN A 2 19.67 -5.51 5.86
N GLU A 3 20.69 -6.32 6.15
CA GLU A 3 20.67 -7.77 5.82
C GLU A 3 19.54 -8.52 6.51
N ASP A 4 19.22 -8.21 7.77
CA ASP A 4 18.12 -8.86 8.51
C ASP A 4 16.76 -8.53 7.89
N GLN A 5 16.52 -7.27 7.52
CA GLN A 5 15.31 -6.84 6.83
C GLN A 5 15.17 -7.52 5.47
N LYS A 6 16.28 -7.69 4.74
CA LYS A 6 16.30 -8.37 3.45
C LYS A 6 16.01 -9.86 3.59
N TYR A 7 16.62 -10.51 4.57
CA TYR A 7 16.37 -11.91 4.90
C TYR A 7 14.90 -12.14 5.32
N LEU A 8 14.37 -11.29 6.20
CA LEU A 8 12.98 -11.38 6.64
C LEU A 8 12.00 -11.13 5.49
N PHE A 9 12.24 -10.12 4.65
CA PHE A 9 11.41 -9.86 3.48
C PHE A 9 11.40 -11.04 2.51
N ASP A 10 12.55 -11.69 2.27
CA ASP A 10 12.64 -12.89 1.44
C ASP A 10 11.84 -14.07 2.02
N LEU A 11 11.84 -14.21 3.35
CA LEU A 11 11.14 -15.29 4.03
C LEU A 11 9.61 -15.06 4.14
N THR A 12 9.18 -13.82 4.37
CA THR A 12 7.78 -13.52 4.73
C THR A 12 6.99 -12.79 3.65
N GLY A 13 7.67 -12.21 2.65
CA GLY A 13 7.06 -11.40 1.61
C GLY A 13 6.61 -10.00 2.05
N PHE A 14 6.97 -9.56 3.26
CA PHE A 14 6.68 -8.21 3.75
C PHE A 14 7.78 -7.68 4.68
N LEU A 15 7.83 -6.35 4.81
CA LEU A 15 8.73 -5.65 5.73
C LEU A 15 7.94 -4.59 6.50
N ILE A 16 8.13 -4.53 7.82
CA ILE A 16 7.61 -3.46 8.67
C ILE A 16 8.72 -2.42 8.87
N VAL A 17 8.46 -1.19 8.47
CA VAL A 17 9.34 -0.04 8.74
C VAL A 17 8.68 0.83 9.79
N GLU A 18 9.09 0.65 11.04
CA GLU A 18 8.53 1.41 12.17
C GLU A 18 8.89 2.89 12.07
N ASN A 19 7.95 3.76 12.44
CA ASN A 19 8.14 5.21 12.43
C ASN A 19 8.63 5.74 11.08
N ALA A 20 8.16 5.13 9.98
CA ALA A 20 8.52 5.56 8.63
C ALA A 20 8.15 7.02 8.40
N LEU A 21 7.01 7.47 8.92
CA LEU A 21 6.58 8.87 8.92
C LEU A 21 6.71 9.46 10.33
N THR A 22 7.07 10.72 10.40
CA THR A 22 7.01 11.52 11.64
C THR A 22 5.57 11.82 12.06
N PRO A 23 5.31 12.14 13.34
CA PRO A 23 3.98 12.56 13.79
C PRO A 23 3.40 13.74 13.01
N GLU A 24 4.27 14.66 12.57
CA GLU A 24 3.87 15.82 11.75
C GLU A 24 3.44 15.40 10.34
N GLU A 25 4.18 14.52 9.67
CA GLU A 25 3.81 14.00 8.35
C GLU A 25 2.48 13.24 8.40
N VAL A 26 2.27 12.45 9.47
CA VAL A 26 0.98 11.77 9.71
C VAL A 26 -0.14 12.79 9.90
N ALA A 27 0.07 13.83 10.71
CA ALA A 27 -0.93 14.87 10.94
C ALA A 27 -1.30 15.62 9.65
N GLN A 28 -0.32 15.92 8.79
CA GLN A 28 -0.54 16.57 7.50
C GLN A 28 -1.32 15.69 6.52
N CYS A 29 -1.02 14.39 6.46
CA CYS A 29 -1.79 13.44 5.64
C CYS A 29 -3.24 13.33 6.13
N ASN A 30 -3.45 13.24 7.44
CA ASN A 30 -4.79 13.17 8.04
C ASN A 30 -5.59 14.45 7.76
N ALA A 31 -4.99 15.63 7.94
CA ALA A 31 -5.67 16.90 7.64
C ALA A 31 -6.09 17.00 6.16
N ALA A 32 -5.27 16.48 5.23
CA ALA A 32 -5.61 16.43 3.82
C ALA A 32 -6.75 15.45 3.51
N ILE A 33 -6.79 14.30 4.19
CA ILE A 33 -7.89 13.33 4.10
C ILE A 33 -9.18 13.94 4.64
N ASP A 34 -9.13 14.57 5.82
CA ASP A 34 -10.29 15.20 6.45
C ASP A 34 -10.88 16.31 5.56
N HIS A 35 -10.02 17.09 4.89
CA HIS A 35 -10.48 18.09 3.92
C HIS A 35 -11.27 17.50 2.75
N HIS A 36 -10.93 16.28 2.35
CA HIS A 36 -11.53 15.58 1.22
C HIS A 36 -12.49 14.47 1.63
N ILE A 37 -12.92 14.42 2.89
CA ILE A 37 -13.69 13.29 3.43
C ILE A 37 -15.01 13.07 2.68
N ASP A 38 -15.59 14.12 2.10
CA ASP A 38 -16.77 14.06 1.23
C ASP A 38 -16.54 13.28 -0.08
N GLY A 39 -15.29 12.96 -0.41
CA GLY A 39 -14.89 12.10 -1.53
C GLY A 39 -14.88 10.61 -1.18
N LEU A 40 -15.04 10.25 0.09
CA LEU A 40 -15.04 8.86 0.54
C LEU A 40 -16.29 8.12 0.04
N ARG A 41 -16.12 6.94 -0.55
CA ARG A 41 -17.22 6.14 -1.12
C ARG A 41 -17.20 4.73 -0.58
N GLU A 42 -18.35 4.27 -0.10
CA GLU A 42 -18.54 2.87 0.24
C GLU A 42 -18.51 2.00 -1.02
N ARG A 43 -17.85 0.85 -0.95
CA ARG A 43 -17.85 -0.12 -2.06
C ARG A 43 -19.22 -0.73 -2.24
N GLU A 44 -19.68 -0.80 -3.49
CA GLU A 44 -20.93 -1.48 -3.83
C GLU A 44 -20.83 -3.01 -3.67
N ASN A 45 -19.65 -3.58 -3.96
CA ASN A 45 -19.43 -5.01 -3.95
C ASN A 45 -18.77 -5.46 -2.64
N SER A 46 -19.37 -6.48 -2.02
CA SER A 46 -18.81 -7.17 -0.86
C SER A 46 -17.48 -7.85 -1.20
N LEU A 47 -16.51 -7.70 -0.30
CA LEU A 47 -15.20 -8.36 -0.30
C LEU A 47 -15.20 -9.67 0.48
N ALA A 48 -16.31 -10.03 1.15
CA ALA A 48 -16.41 -11.25 1.94
C ALA A 48 -16.36 -12.53 1.10
N GLY A 49 -16.62 -12.44 -0.22
CA GLY A 49 -16.55 -13.58 -1.14
C GLY A 49 -17.47 -14.74 -0.76
N GLY A 50 -18.60 -14.45 -0.11
CA GLY A 50 -19.54 -15.46 0.40
C GLY A 50 -19.08 -16.20 1.66
N SER A 51 -17.94 -15.85 2.25
CA SER A 51 -17.44 -16.44 3.49
C SER A 51 -18.23 -15.92 4.70
N PRO A 52 -18.93 -16.78 5.47
CA PRO A 52 -19.65 -16.36 6.67
C PRO A 52 -18.74 -15.71 7.73
N ALA A 53 -17.45 -16.06 7.74
CA ALA A 53 -16.47 -15.53 8.69
C ALA A 53 -16.02 -14.09 8.36
N LEU A 54 -16.25 -13.63 7.13
CA LEU A 54 -15.86 -12.29 6.67
C LEU A 54 -17.05 -11.33 6.59
N VAL A 55 -18.28 -11.79 6.88
CA VAL A 55 -19.47 -10.93 6.78
C VAL A 55 -19.39 -9.80 7.80
N GLY A 56 -19.60 -8.58 7.31
CA GLY A 56 -19.77 -7.38 8.12
C GLY A 56 -21.17 -6.78 7.98
N THR A 57 -21.41 -5.72 8.75
CA THR A 57 -22.63 -4.89 8.66
C THR A 57 -22.44 -3.67 7.75
N ALA A 58 -21.22 -3.41 7.30
CA ALA A 58 -20.84 -2.34 6.38
C ALA A 58 -19.77 -2.81 5.40
N ASN A 59 -19.67 -2.16 4.24
CA ASN A 59 -18.59 -2.44 3.29
C ASN A 59 -17.39 -1.52 3.54
N ARG A 60 -16.25 -1.88 2.95
CA ARG A 60 -15.04 -1.02 2.96
C ARG A 60 -15.32 0.30 2.25
N MET A 61 -14.76 1.39 2.76
CA MET A 61 -14.78 2.69 2.08
C MET A 61 -13.45 2.98 1.39
N ASP A 62 -13.52 3.53 0.18
CA ASP A 62 -12.37 3.85 -0.65
C ASP A 62 -12.37 5.34 -1.04
N MET A 63 -11.19 5.95 -1.10
CA MET A 63 -10.97 7.25 -1.70
C MET A 63 -9.66 7.25 -2.49
N GLY A 64 -9.58 8.05 -3.55
CA GLY A 64 -8.37 8.21 -4.36
C GLY A 64 -8.16 9.67 -4.76
N GLY A 65 -7.21 9.89 -5.68
CA GLY A 65 -6.98 11.21 -6.28
C GLY A 65 -6.07 12.14 -5.47
N MET A 66 -5.44 11.66 -4.40
CA MET A 66 -4.61 12.49 -3.51
C MET A 66 -3.50 13.25 -4.24
N LEU A 67 -2.88 12.64 -5.25
CA LEU A 67 -1.82 13.29 -6.02
C LEU A 67 -2.32 14.46 -6.88
N SER A 68 -3.63 14.53 -7.13
CA SER A 68 -4.31 15.52 -7.97
C SER A 68 -5.19 16.49 -7.18
N TRP A 69 -5.33 16.34 -5.86
CA TRP A 69 -5.99 17.33 -5.02
C TRP A 69 -5.34 18.71 -5.15
N GLU A 70 -6.11 19.77 -4.90
CA GLU A 70 -5.59 21.12 -4.91
C GLU A 70 -4.51 21.31 -3.84
N LYS A 71 -3.61 22.28 -4.07
CA LYS A 71 -2.64 22.65 -3.05
C LYS A 71 -3.38 23.32 -1.88
N PRO A 72 -3.00 23.03 -0.62
CA PRO A 72 -1.81 22.27 -0.22
C PRO A 72 -2.00 20.75 -0.08
N TRP A 73 -3.21 20.24 -0.25
CA TRP A 73 -3.61 18.89 0.18
C TRP A 73 -2.98 17.74 -0.60
N CYS A 74 -2.51 17.97 -1.84
CA CYS A 74 -1.74 16.96 -2.56
C CYS A 74 -0.29 16.81 -2.10
N GLU A 75 0.29 17.83 -1.45
CA GLU A 75 1.72 17.87 -1.15
C GLU A 75 2.17 16.78 -0.15
N PRO A 76 1.43 16.47 0.94
CA PRO A 76 1.81 15.38 1.84
C PRO A 76 2.00 14.05 1.09
N PHE A 77 1.07 13.69 0.20
CA PHE A 77 1.13 12.44 -0.58
C PHE A 77 2.20 12.45 -1.67
N ARG A 78 2.48 13.61 -2.28
CA ARG A 78 3.57 13.74 -3.26
C ARG A 78 4.94 13.57 -2.59
N ASN A 79 5.10 14.08 -1.37
CA ASN A 79 6.32 13.89 -0.59
C ASN A 79 6.56 12.40 -0.25
N LEU A 80 5.50 11.60 -0.11
CA LEU A 80 5.62 10.15 0.14
C LEU A 80 6.24 9.37 -1.03
N LEU A 81 6.11 9.85 -2.28
CA LEU A 81 6.60 9.14 -3.48
C LEU A 81 8.12 8.89 -3.47
N ILE A 82 8.87 9.72 -2.75
CA ILE A 82 10.33 9.63 -2.60
C ILE A 82 10.76 9.69 -1.14
N HIS A 83 9.89 9.25 -0.21
CA HIS A 83 10.13 9.38 1.23
C HIS A 83 11.48 8.74 1.63
N PRO A 84 12.37 9.46 2.36
CA PRO A 84 13.75 9.01 2.61
C PRO A 84 13.85 7.71 3.41
N GLN A 85 12.86 7.37 4.23
CA GLN A 85 12.81 6.08 4.96
C GLN A 85 12.32 4.90 4.10
N VAL A 86 11.53 5.18 3.06
CA VAL A 86 10.88 4.14 2.23
C VAL A 86 11.66 3.89 0.95
N LYS A 87 12.17 4.96 0.31
CA LYS A 87 12.93 4.90 -0.95
C LYS A 87 14.07 3.86 -0.92
N PRO A 88 14.91 3.75 0.12
CA PRO A 88 15.97 2.74 0.15
C PRO A 88 15.45 1.29 0.18
N CYS A 89 14.23 1.06 0.67
CA CYS A 89 13.58 -0.25 0.62
C CYS A 89 13.07 -0.54 -0.79
N LEU A 90 12.43 0.44 -1.44
CA LEU A 90 11.98 0.33 -2.82
C LEU A 90 13.14 0.10 -3.80
N GLU A 91 14.26 0.79 -3.62
CA GLU A 91 15.45 0.59 -4.47
C GLU A 91 16.07 -0.80 -4.31
N GLU A 92 16.01 -1.40 -3.12
CA GLU A 92 16.49 -2.76 -2.87
C GLU A 92 15.55 -3.81 -3.48
N ILE A 93 14.23 -3.61 -3.36
CA ILE A 93 13.20 -4.56 -3.80
C ILE A 93 12.97 -4.47 -5.33
N LEU A 94 12.79 -3.26 -5.87
CA LEU A 94 12.41 -3.02 -7.28
C LEU A 94 13.58 -2.55 -8.15
N GLY A 95 14.69 -2.10 -7.56
CA GLY A 95 15.78 -1.43 -8.27
C GLY A 95 15.56 0.08 -8.43
N LYS A 96 16.61 0.81 -8.85
CA LYS A 96 16.64 2.29 -8.86
C LYS A 96 15.72 2.99 -9.86
N GLN A 97 15.08 2.25 -10.77
CA GLN A 97 14.25 2.79 -11.84
C GLN A 97 12.78 2.34 -11.69
N TYR A 98 12.34 2.14 -10.44
CA TYR A 98 10.93 1.86 -10.18
C TYR A 98 10.05 3.03 -10.60
N ARG A 99 8.82 2.71 -10.99
CA ARG A 99 7.79 3.69 -11.31
C ARG A 99 6.57 3.43 -10.45
N LEU A 100 5.77 4.47 -10.26
CA LEU A 100 4.45 4.32 -9.68
C LEU A 100 3.57 3.52 -10.64
N ASP A 101 2.92 2.47 -10.14
CA ASP A 101 1.94 1.69 -10.89
C ASP A 101 0.59 2.43 -10.94
N HIS A 102 0.07 2.81 -9.77
CA HIS A 102 -1.13 3.63 -9.60
C HIS A 102 -0.97 4.58 -8.39
N GLY A 103 -1.80 5.63 -8.35
CA GLY A 103 -1.79 6.61 -7.25
C GLY A 103 -2.20 6.00 -5.90
N PRO A 104 -1.91 6.69 -4.78
CA PRO A 104 -2.33 6.24 -3.46
C PRO A 104 -3.85 6.07 -3.39
N GLY A 105 -4.28 5.04 -2.68
CA GLY A 105 -5.66 4.80 -2.31
C GLY A 105 -5.81 4.84 -0.80
N LEU A 106 -6.85 5.51 -0.31
CA LEU A 106 -7.24 5.47 1.09
C LEU A 106 -8.25 4.34 1.24
N ILE A 107 -7.95 3.43 2.16
CA ILE A 107 -8.88 2.43 2.65
C ILE A 107 -9.31 2.89 4.04
N ALA A 108 -10.61 3.11 4.23
CA ALA A 108 -11.19 3.41 5.52
C ALA A 108 -12.16 2.29 5.94
N MET A 109 -12.14 1.98 7.23
CA MET A 109 -12.99 0.97 7.86
C MET A 109 -13.63 1.56 9.10
N GLU A 110 -14.86 1.14 9.35
CA GLU A 110 -15.58 1.42 10.58
C GLU A 110 -15.91 0.13 11.32
N LYS A 111 -16.44 0.26 12.53
CA LYS A 111 -16.80 -0.91 13.32
C LYS A 111 -17.89 -1.70 12.58
N GLY A 112 -17.58 -2.96 12.25
CA GLY A 112 -18.49 -3.82 11.51
C GLY A 112 -18.23 -3.86 10.00
N THR A 113 -17.21 -3.17 9.49
CA THR A 113 -16.74 -3.38 8.12
C THR A 113 -16.37 -4.85 7.90
N GLU A 114 -16.85 -5.42 6.80
CA GLU A 114 -16.56 -6.79 6.38
C GLU A 114 -15.07 -7.07 6.20
N GLY A 115 -14.70 -8.35 6.26
CA GLY A 115 -13.38 -8.82 5.88
C GLY A 115 -13.22 -8.94 4.37
N GLY A 116 -11.96 -9.02 3.91
CA GLY A 116 -11.63 -9.27 2.51
C GLY A 116 -11.07 -10.67 2.28
N THR A 117 -11.44 -11.30 1.17
CA THR A 117 -10.78 -12.53 0.72
C THR A 117 -9.29 -12.29 0.45
N LEU A 118 -8.48 -13.31 0.67
CA LEU A 118 -7.05 -13.29 0.32
C LEU A 118 -6.88 -13.00 -1.17
N HIS A 119 -5.96 -12.08 -1.49
CA HIS A 119 -5.62 -11.67 -2.85
C HIS A 119 -4.12 -11.31 -2.93
N GLY A 120 -3.55 -11.35 -4.13
CA GLY A 120 -2.16 -10.93 -4.36
C GLY A 120 -1.06 -11.96 -4.10
N GLY A 121 -1.36 -13.27 -4.04
CA GLY A 121 -0.35 -14.30 -3.82
C GLY A 121 -0.66 -15.69 -4.41
N GLY A 122 0.33 -16.57 -4.41
CA GLY A 122 0.20 -18.03 -4.57
C GLY A 122 -0.22 -18.57 -5.94
N ILE A 123 -0.40 -17.70 -6.94
CA ILE A 123 -0.75 -18.11 -8.30
C ILE A 123 0.49 -17.98 -9.19
N GLU A 124 0.81 -19.04 -9.93
CA GLU A 124 1.80 -18.95 -11.00
C GLU A 124 1.29 -17.98 -12.08
N ARG A 125 1.83 -16.76 -12.05
CA ARG A 125 1.44 -15.71 -12.98
C ARG A 125 2.03 -16.03 -14.37
N PRO A 126 1.25 -15.93 -15.45
CA PRO A 126 1.77 -16.14 -16.80
C PRO A 126 2.74 -15.02 -17.24
N ASN A 127 2.76 -13.88 -16.54
CA ASN A 127 3.69 -12.79 -16.76
C ASN A 127 4.60 -12.58 -15.54
N PHE A 128 5.83 -12.12 -15.78
CA PHE A 128 6.82 -11.86 -14.73
C PHE A 128 6.60 -10.54 -13.96
N SER A 129 5.53 -9.79 -14.25
CA SER A 129 5.29 -8.48 -13.63
C SER A 129 4.99 -8.55 -12.14
N GLU A 130 4.58 -9.70 -11.63
CA GLU A 130 4.32 -9.95 -10.20
C GLU A 130 5.13 -11.14 -9.67
N ALA A 131 6.15 -11.59 -10.41
CA ALA A 131 7.00 -12.69 -9.97
C ALA A 131 7.96 -12.23 -8.87
N TYR A 132 8.29 -13.12 -7.95
CA TYR A 132 9.34 -12.93 -6.96
C TYR A 132 10.39 -14.04 -7.08
N PHE A 133 11.66 -13.69 -7.16
CA PHE A 133 12.77 -14.64 -7.01
C PHE A 133 14.02 -13.98 -6.44
N PHE A 134 14.78 -14.74 -5.66
CA PHE A 134 16.06 -14.31 -5.10
C PHE A 134 17.21 -15.04 -5.81
N LYS A 135 18.15 -14.30 -6.39
CA LYS A 135 19.30 -14.89 -7.10
C LYS A 135 20.56 -14.05 -6.95
N TYR A 136 21.68 -14.70 -6.64
CA TYR A 136 22.99 -14.04 -6.47
C TYR A 136 22.96 -12.83 -5.52
N GLY A 137 22.29 -12.98 -4.37
CA GLY A 137 22.22 -11.91 -3.37
C GLY A 137 21.28 -10.76 -3.74
N ARG A 138 20.40 -10.93 -4.73
CA ARG A 138 19.51 -9.89 -5.22
C ARG A 138 18.07 -10.37 -5.31
N ILE A 139 17.16 -9.49 -4.89
CA ILE A 139 15.72 -9.63 -5.09
C ILE A 139 15.37 -9.23 -6.53
N TYR A 140 14.51 -10.02 -7.16
CA TYR A 140 13.86 -9.69 -8.41
C TYR A 140 12.36 -9.74 -8.19
N THR A 141 11.72 -8.58 -8.23
CA THR A 141 10.26 -8.45 -8.28
C THR A 141 9.85 -7.36 -9.25
N GLY A 142 8.69 -7.53 -9.88
CA GLY A 142 8.09 -6.54 -10.78
C GLY A 142 7.12 -5.58 -10.08
N LEU A 143 6.68 -5.89 -8.85
CA LEU A 143 5.68 -5.11 -8.12
C LEU A 143 5.87 -5.26 -6.60
N THR A 144 5.69 -4.16 -5.87
CA THR A 144 5.38 -4.18 -4.44
C THR A 144 4.36 -3.10 -4.14
N VAL A 145 3.61 -3.27 -3.05
CA VAL A 145 2.67 -2.27 -2.51
C VAL A 145 3.27 -1.70 -1.22
N VAL A 146 3.08 -0.41 -0.98
CA VAL A 146 3.52 0.33 0.22
C VAL A 146 2.30 0.96 0.86
#